data_AF-A0A3S1G7M3-F1
#
_entry.id   AF-A0A3S1G7M3-F1
#
_cell.length_a   1.000
_cell.length_b   1.000
_cell.length_c   1.000
_cell.angle_alpha   90.00
_cell.angle_beta   90.00
_cell.angle_gamma   90.00
#
_symmetry.space_group_name_H-M   'P 1'
#
loop_
_entity.id
_entity.type
_entity.pdbx_description
1 polymer ?
#
loop_
_entity_poly.entity_id
_entity_poly.type
_entity_poly.pdbx_seq_one_letter_code
_entity_poly.pdbx_strand_id
1 'polypeptide(L)'
;VARTEPGPVFFDRGAPDTIGYLRLCGLPVPDHVTSAAEKFRYARRVFVAPPWPQIFTQDEERKQTLDEAERTFRSVTGVYAELGYELVPLPLAPVEERVRFVIAQTGLR
;
A
#
# COMPACT_ATOMS: atom_id res chain seq x y z
N VAL A 1 7.46 -8.01 -18.43
CA VAL A 1 8.39 -7.44 -17.44
C VAL A 1 8.21 -8.15 -16.10
N ALA A 2 7.27 -7.81 -15.21
CA ALA A 2 7.19 -8.54 -13.93
C ALA A 2 6.92 -10.06 -14.04
N ARG A 3 6.10 -10.50 -15.01
CA ARG A 3 5.83 -11.93 -15.24
C ARG A 3 7.03 -12.74 -15.76
N THR A 4 8.07 -12.06 -16.24
CA THR A 4 9.27 -12.70 -16.80
C THR A 4 10.42 -12.73 -15.79
N GLU A 5 10.24 -12.14 -14.61
CA GLU A 5 11.24 -12.19 -13.55
C GLU A 5 11.23 -13.55 -12.86
N PRO A 6 12.42 -14.13 -12.56
CA PRO A 6 12.54 -15.43 -11.93
C PRO A 6 12.17 -15.44 -10.43
N GLY A 7 12.02 -14.26 -9.82
CA GLY A 7 11.71 -14.07 -8.40
C GLY A 7 10.55 -13.11 -8.17
N PRO A 8 10.17 -12.86 -6.89
CA PRO A 8 9.14 -11.90 -6.57
C PRO A 8 9.56 -10.48 -7.00
N VAL A 9 8.60 -9.74 -7.52
CA VAL A 9 8.76 -8.33 -7.92
C VAL A 9 7.97 -7.48 -6.94
N PHE A 10 8.64 -6.53 -6.30
CA PHE A 10 7.99 -5.56 -5.41
C PHE A 10 7.51 -4.35 -6.20
N PHE A 11 6.30 -3.92 -5.89
CA PHE A 11 5.70 -2.71 -6.43
C PHE A 11 5.50 -1.73 -5.28
N ASP A 12 5.93 -0.49 -5.47
CA ASP A 12 5.53 0.61 -4.62
C ASP A 12 4.24 1.20 -5.20
N ARG A 13 3.12 0.95 -4.49
CA ARG A 13 1.74 1.23 -4.90
C ARG A 13 1.19 0.32 -6.00
N GLY A 14 -0.13 0.35 -6.17
CA GLY A 14 -0.84 -0.39 -7.20
C GLY A 14 -2.15 0.27 -7.65
N ALA A 15 -2.85 -0.36 -8.59
CA ALA A 15 -4.12 0.14 -9.11
C ALA A 15 -5.19 0.47 -8.02
N PRO A 16 -5.31 -0.29 -6.91
CA PRO A 16 -6.23 0.05 -5.82
C PRO A 16 -5.95 1.41 -5.16
N ASP A 17 -4.70 1.88 -5.14
CA ASP A 17 -4.34 3.19 -4.56
C ASP A 17 -5.13 4.32 -5.21
N THR A 18 -5.29 4.31 -6.53
CA THR A 18 -6.05 5.34 -7.27
C THR A 18 -7.48 5.44 -6.79
N ILE A 19 -8.14 4.31 -6.53
CA ILE A 19 -9.50 4.27 -5.98
C ILE A 19 -9.50 4.89 -4.57
N GLY A 20 -8.51 4.52 -3.75
CA GLY A 20 -8.36 5.05 -2.38
C GLY A 20 -8.17 6.57 -2.37
N TYR A 21 -7.36 7.13 -3.26
CA TYR A 21 -7.16 8.57 -3.39
C TYR A 21 -8.39 9.30 -3.92
N LEU A 22 -9.05 8.78 -4.96
CA LEU A 22 -10.28 9.38 -5.48
C LEU A 22 -11.37 9.46 -4.40
N ARG A 23 -11.58 8.37 -3.66
CA ARG A 23 -12.52 8.33 -2.53
C ARG A 23 -12.15 9.30 -1.42
N LEU A 24 -10.85 9.37 -1.05
CA LEU A 24 -10.36 10.31 -0.04
C LEU A 24 -10.66 11.77 -0.42
N CYS A 25 -10.50 12.10 -1.71
CA CYS A 25 -10.77 13.42 -2.26
C CYS A 25 -12.27 13.70 -2.52
N GLY A 26 -13.16 12.74 -2.27
CA GLY A 26 -14.59 12.86 -2.58
C GLY A 26 -14.90 12.90 -4.08
N LEU A 27 -13.99 12.38 -4.90
CA LEU A 27 -14.13 12.32 -6.35
C LEU A 27 -14.77 10.98 -6.78
N PRO A 28 -15.56 10.97 -7.87
CA PRO A 28 -16.12 9.74 -8.41
C PRO A 28 -15.01 8.79 -8.86
N VAL A 29 -15.20 7.49 -8.65
CA VAL A 29 -14.31 6.43 -9.15
C VAL A 29 -14.86 5.96 -10.50
N PRO A 30 -14.17 6.22 -11.62
CA PRO A 30 -14.62 5.74 -12.93
C PRO A 30 -14.63 4.21 -13.00
N ASP A 31 -15.61 3.62 -13.68
CA ASP A 31 -15.76 2.15 -13.79
C ASP A 31 -14.52 1.45 -14.35
N HIS A 32 -13.81 2.09 -15.29
CA HIS A 32 -12.59 1.53 -15.86
C HIS A 32 -11.45 1.43 -14.84
N VAL A 33 -11.42 2.28 -13.81
CA VAL A 33 -10.43 2.22 -12.72
C VAL A 33 -10.74 1.02 -11.82
N THR A 34 -12.01 0.84 -11.43
CA THR A 34 -12.45 -0.34 -10.67
C THR A 34 -12.15 -1.62 -11.43
N SER A 35 -12.53 -1.67 -12.72
CA SER A 35 -12.27 -2.80 -13.60
C SER A 35 -10.78 -3.12 -13.73
N ALA A 36 -9.92 -2.09 -13.80
CA ALA A 36 -8.47 -2.28 -13.84
C ALA A 36 -7.93 -2.88 -12.54
N ALA A 37 -8.39 -2.41 -11.37
CA ALA A 37 -7.97 -2.93 -10.07
C ALA A 37 -8.41 -4.39 -9.83
N GLU A 38 -9.56 -4.78 -10.38
CA GLU A 38 -10.04 -6.17 -10.33
C GLU A 38 -9.33 -7.09 -11.33
N LYS A 39 -8.96 -6.59 -12.51
CA LYS A 39 -8.31 -7.38 -13.56
C LYS A 39 -6.81 -7.54 -13.34
N PHE A 40 -6.12 -6.48 -12.96
CA PHE A 40 -4.66 -6.46 -12.83
C PHE A 40 -4.26 -6.66 -11.36
N ARG A 41 -4.43 -7.89 -10.91
CA ARG A 41 -4.21 -8.28 -9.50
C ARG A 41 -2.72 -8.46 -9.18
N TYR A 42 -2.39 -8.14 -7.93
CA TYR A 42 -1.09 -8.43 -7.30
C TYR A 42 -1.18 -9.72 -6.46
N ALA A 43 -0.09 -10.04 -5.75
CA ALA A 43 -0.11 -11.10 -4.75
C ALA A 43 -1.21 -10.85 -3.71
N ARG A 44 -1.81 -11.93 -3.18
CA ARG A 44 -2.91 -11.86 -2.20
C ARG A 44 -2.53 -11.05 -0.95
N ARG A 45 -1.30 -11.25 -0.45
CA ARG A 45 -0.77 -10.49 0.69
C ARG A 45 -0.11 -9.21 0.21
N VAL A 46 -0.46 -8.09 0.83
CA VAL A 46 0.10 -6.77 0.55
C VAL A 46 0.66 -6.17 1.83
N PHE A 47 1.89 -5.66 1.77
CA PHE A 47 2.48 -4.98 2.91
C PHE A 47 1.96 -3.55 2.99
N VAL A 48 1.58 -3.10 4.17
CA VAL A 48 1.11 -1.74 4.41
C VAL A 48 1.93 -1.07 5.51
N ALA A 49 2.32 0.18 5.30
CA ALA A 49 3.06 0.96 6.30
C ALA A 49 2.07 1.80 7.12
N PRO A 50 1.72 1.39 8.36
CA PRO A 50 0.81 2.17 9.18
C PRO A 50 1.41 3.54 9.54
N PRO A 51 0.57 4.58 9.73
CA PRO A 51 1.00 5.87 10.26
C PRO A 51 1.74 5.68 11.59
N TRP A 52 2.86 6.38 11.75
CA TRP A 52 3.72 6.24 12.92
C TRP A 52 4.05 7.63 13.50
N PRO A 53 3.19 8.19 14.38
CA PRO A 53 3.33 9.55 14.91
C PRO A 53 4.69 9.83 15.55
N GLN A 54 5.29 8.84 16.21
CA GLN A 54 6.54 8.97 16.95
C GLN A 54 7.75 9.27 16.05
N ILE A 55 7.68 8.94 14.76
CA ILE A 55 8.72 9.24 13.77
C ILE A 55 8.19 10.10 12.63
N PHE A 56 6.99 10.67 12.79
CA PHE A 56 6.38 11.49 11.77
C PHE A 56 6.95 12.90 11.80
N THR A 57 7.60 13.29 10.72
CA THR A 57 8.05 14.65 10.46
C THR A 57 7.58 15.03 9.06
N GLN A 58 7.08 16.25 8.89
CA GLN A 58 6.85 16.81 7.56
C GLN A 58 8.17 17.35 7.03
N ASP A 59 8.51 16.99 5.79
CA ASP A 59 9.72 17.43 5.10
C ASP A 59 9.38 17.75 3.62
N GLU A 60 10.39 17.98 2.79
CA GLU A 60 10.20 18.36 1.38
C GLU A 60 9.46 17.27 0.57
N GLU A 61 9.57 16.02 0.98
CA GLU A 61 8.93 14.86 0.36
C GLU A 61 7.55 14.60 1.00
N ARG A 62 7.45 14.69 2.33
CA ARG A 62 6.22 14.45 3.10
C ARG A 62 5.44 15.73 3.35
N LYS A 63 4.65 16.11 2.36
CA LYS A 63 3.81 17.31 2.38
C LYS A 63 2.51 17.18 3.19
N GLN A 64 1.99 15.96 3.33
CA GLN A 64 0.77 15.70 4.10
C GLN A 64 0.97 15.94 5.59
N THR A 65 -0.05 16.45 6.27
CA THR A 65 -0.18 16.44 7.73
C THR A 65 -0.35 15.01 8.25
N LEU A 66 -0.15 14.81 9.56
CA LEU A 66 -0.38 13.49 10.18
C LEU A 66 -1.82 13.01 9.98
N ASP A 67 -2.81 13.89 10.18
CA ASP A 67 -4.24 13.56 9.96
C ASP A 67 -4.50 13.12 8.52
N GLU A 68 -3.96 13.85 7.53
CA GLU A 68 -4.08 13.48 6.12
C GLU A 68 -3.42 12.14 5.82
N ALA A 69 -2.25 11.86 6.40
CA ALA A 69 -1.58 10.58 6.25
C ALA A 69 -2.40 9.42 6.84
N GLU A 70 -3.01 9.62 8.01
CA GLU A 70 -3.89 8.63 8.63
C GLU A 70 -5.18 8.40 7.84
N ARG A 71 -5.82 9.46 7.34
CA ARG A 71 -7.00 9.37 6.47
C ARG A 71 -6.66 8.68 5.15
N THR A 72 -5.50 8.99 4.57
CA THR A 72 -4.99 8.33 3.38
C THR A 72 -4.79 6.84 3.63
N PHE A 73 -4.12 6.47 4.72
CA PHE A 73 -3.91 5.08 5.10
C PHE A 73 -5.24 4.33 5.23
N ARG A 74 -6.22 4.88 5.98
CA ARG A 74 -7.55 4.26 6.13
C ARG A 74 -8.27 4.09 4.80
N SER A 75 -8.26 5.12 3.95
CA SER A 75 -8.94 5.08 2.64
C SER A 75 -8.33 4.02 1.71
N VAL A 76 -7.00 4.05 1.54
CA VAL A 76 -6.29 3.15 0.63
C VAL A 76 -6.38 1.71 1.13
N THR A 77 -6.08 1.45 2.40
CA THR A 77 -6.15 0.08 2.96
C THR A 77 -7.57 -0.48 2.96
N GLY A 78 -8.60 0.36 3.15
CA GLY A 78 -9.99 -0.02 3.00
C GLY A 78 -10.31 -0.58 1.61
N VAL A 79 -9.83 0.08 0.55
CA VAL A 79 -10.00 -0.43 -0.84
C VAL A 79 -9.29 -1.77 -1.04
N TYR A 80 -8.05 -1.91 -0.55
CA TYR A 80 -7.35 -3.20 -0.66
C TYR A 80 -8.13 -4.32 0.06
N ALA A 81 -8.69 -4.05 1.24
CA ALA A 81 -9.53 -5.01 1.96
C ALA A 81 -10.82 -5.35 1.20
N GLU A 82 -11.53 -4.34 0.65
CA GLU A 82 -12.74 -4.53 -0.16
C GLU A 82 -12.47 -5.39 -1.40
N LEU A 83 -11.31 -5.21 -2.04
CA LEU A 83 -10.87 -6.02 -3.17
C LEU A 83 -10.41 -7.43 -2.76
N GLY A 84 -10.41 -7.76 -1.47
CA GLY A 84 -10.07 -9.10 -0.96
C GLY A 84 -8.57 -9.36 -0.79
N TYR A 85 -7.74 -8.31 -0.69
CA TYR A 85 -6.34 -8.47 -0.32
C TYR A 85 -6.20 -8.69 1.19
N GLU A 86 -5.16 -9.43 1.57
CA GLU A 86 -4.75 -9.63 2.97
C GLU A 86 -3.71 -8.56 3.33
N LEU A 87 -4.11 -7.63 4.20
CA LEU A 87 -3.24 -6.55 4.65
C LEU A 87 -2.24 -7.08 5.69
N VAL A 88 -0.95 -6.90 5.41
CA VAL A 88 0.15 -7.26 6.30
C VAL A 88 0.80 -5.97 6.80
N PRO A 89 0.45 -5.46 7.99
CA PRO A 89 1.05 -4.26 8.51
C PRO A 89 2.54 -4.47 8.80
N LEU A 90 3.38 -3.55 8.34
CA LEU A 90 4.79 -3.51 8.71
C LEU A 90 4.92 -3.17 10.21
N PRO A 91 5.87 -3.79 10.93
CA PRO A 91 6.10 -3.46 12.32
C PRO A 91 6.57 -2.01 12.46
N LEU A 92 6.13 -1.35 13.54
CA LEU A 92 6.64 -0.04 13.96
C LEU A 92 8.02 -0.20 14.59
N ALA A 93 9.00 -0.47 13.75
CA ALA A 93 10.36 -0.85 14.11
C ALA A 93 11.41 -0.19 13.19
N PRO A 94 12.70 -0.21 13.57
CA PRO A 94 13.80 0.22 12.70
C PRO A 94 13.75 -0.44 11.32
N VAL A 95 14.40 0.20 10.34
CA VAL A 95 14.37 -0.23 8.93
C VAL A 95 14.84 -1.68 8.79
N GLU A 96 15.93 -2.05 9.46
CA GLU A 96 16.52 -3.40 9.41
C GLU A 96 15.52 -4.47 9.83
N GLU A 97 14.69 -4.20 10.83
CA GLU A 97 13.66 -5.14 11.29
C GLU A 97 12.50 -5.25 10.30
N ARG A 98 12.06 -4.13 9.73
CA ARG A 98 11.03 -4.13 8.67
C ARG A 98 11.51 -4.89 7.42
N VAL A 99 12.76 -4.74 7.03
CA VAL A 99 13.37 -5.48 5.91
C VAL A 99 13.38 -6.98 6.20
N ARG A 100 13.87 -7.39 7.38
CA ARG A 100 13.85 -8.81 7.80
C ARG A 100 12.43 -9.38 7.80
N PHE A 101 11.46 -8.60 8.30
CA PHE A 101 10.06 -9.00 8.30
C PHE A 101 9.52 -9.25 6.88
N VAL A 102 9.75 -8.32 5.93
CA VAL A 102 9.31 -8.47 4.54
C VAL A 102 9.95 -9.69 3.89
N ILE A 103 11.28 -9.84 3.99
CA ILE A 103 12.02 -10.97 3.41
C ILE A 103 11.49 -12.31 3.93
N ALA A 104 11.28 -12.42 5.24
CA ALA A 104 10.74 -13.63 5.88
C ALA A 104 9.32 -13.98 5.37
N GLN A 105 8.50 -12.98 5.07
CA GLN A 105 7.14 -13.17 4.56
C GLN A 105 7.09 -13.48 3.06
N THR A 106 8.12 -13.13 2.28
CA THR A 106 8.20 -13.40 0.84
C THR A 106 9.00 -14.65 0.49
N GLY A 107 9.63 -15.30 1.46
CA GLY A 107 10.44 -16.50 1.23
C GLY A 107 11.69 -16.23 0.39
N LEU A 108 12.10 -14.96 0.29
CA LEU A 108 13.38 -14.58 -0.30
C LEU A 108 14.48 -15.07 0.65
N ARG A 109 15.47 -15.79 0.11
CA ARG A 109 16.65 -16.25 0.84
C ARG A 109 17.86 -15.45 0.41
#